data_AF-A0A354QSK1-F1
#
_entry.id   AF-A0A354QSK1-F1
#
_cell.length_a   1.000
_cell.length_b   1.000
_cell.length_c   1.000
_cell.angle_alpha   90.00
_cell.angle_beta   90.00
_cell.angle_gamma   90.00
#
_symmetry.space_group_name_H-M   'P 1'
#
loop_
_entity.id
_entity.type
_entity.pdbx_description
1 polymer ?
#
loop_
_entity_poly.entity_id
_entity_poly.type
_entity_poly.pdbx_seq_one_letter_code
_entity_poly.pdbx_strand_id
1 'polypeptide(L)'
;MITSKYDWQIATNFSDEGFIKKAKKLGLEASVANLVYQRGIQTEEALRDFLEPSLDQLHDPYELHDMDKAVTRIRQAIENYEQILIYGDYDADGMTSASIVKEALEQLGAECQVYLPNRFTDGYGPNASVYKYFIENQGISLIVTVDNGVAGHEAIELAQSMGVDVIVTDHHSMPEVLPDAYAIIHPEHPEADYPFQHLAGCGVAFKLATALLEEVQVELLDLVAIGTIADMVSLTDENRILVKYGLSVLKNTQRIGLQELFKIAGIQENEVDEETVGFQIAPRLNALGRLDDPNPAIELLTGFDEDEARDIALMINQKNEERKEIVQKIYDEAKTMVDPDNPVQVLA
;
A
#
# COMPACT_ATOMS: atom_id res chain seq x y z
N MET A 1 -36.00 1.67 -7.73
CA MET A 1 -34.96 2.32 -6.89
C MET A 1 -35.10 1.78 -5.48
N ILE A 2 -34.04 1.17 -4.95
CA ILE A 2 -33.99 0.79 -3.53
C ILE A 2 -34.08 2.08 -2.73
N THR A 3 -35.05 2.19 -1.85
CA THR A 3 -35.21 3.40 -1.02
C THR A 3 -34.30 3.27 0.18
N SER A 4 -33.32 4.17 0.32
CA SER A 4 -32.42 4.18 1.47
C SER A 4 -33.22 4.28 2.78
N LYS A 5 -33.01 3.33 3.69
CA LYS A 5 -33.51 3.41 5.06
C LYS A 5 -32.38 3.92 5.94
N TYR A 6 -32.56 5.09 6.54
CA TYR A 6 -31.59 5.65 7.48
C TYR A 6 -32.04 5.33 8.91
N ASP A 7 -31.15 4.72 9.70
CA ASP A 7 -31.30 4.57 11.14
C ASP A 7 -30.38 5.58 11.84
N TRP A 8 -30.95 6.70 12.28
CA TRP A 8 -30.18 7.77 12.92
C TRP A 8 -29.92 7.41 14.38
N GLN A 9 -28.67 7.07 14.69
CA GLN A 9 -28.25 6.74 16.04
C GLN A 9 -27.50 7.92 16.66
N ILE A 10 -28.05 8.45 17.76
CA ILE A 10 -27.36 9.46 18.55
C ILE A 10 -26.38 8.72 19.48
N ALA A 11 -25.08 8.94 19.28
CA ALA A 11 -24.06 8.43 20.19
C ALA A 11 -24.39 8.91 21.62
N THR A 12 -24.55 7.96 22.54
CA THR A 12 -24.83 8.30 23.94
C THR A 12 -23.56 8.87 24.58
N ASN A 13 -23.67 10.09 25.10
CA ASN A 13 -22.56 10.88 25.63
C ASN A 13 -21.85 10.17 26.80
N PHE A 14 -20.68 9.59 26.54
CA PHE A 14 -19.69 9.31 27.59
C PHE A 14 -18.55 10.33 27.49
N SER A 15 -18.69 11.34 28.32
CA SER A 15 -17.77 12.43 28.64
C SER A 15 -16.82 12.21 29.81
N ASP A 16 -15.52 11.94 29.67
CA ASP A 16 -14.64 12.11 30.84
C ASP A 16 -14.35 13.61 31.05
N GLU A 17 -14.90 14.21 32.11
CA GLU A 17 -14.69 15.64 32.41
C GLU A 17 -13.19 15.98 32.59
N GLY A 18 -12.41 15.02 33.09
CA GLY A 18 -10.97 15.13 33.25
C GLY A 18 -10.26 15.29 31.90
N PHE A 19 -10.59 14.44 30.94
CA PHE A 19 -10.11 14.51 29.57
C PHE A 19 -10.50 15.83 28.90
N ILE A 20 -11.77 16.25 28.97
CA ILE A 20 -12.21 17.53 28.38
C ILE A 20 -11.39 18.69 28.93
N LYS A 21 -11.15 18.72 30.25
CA LYS A 21 -10.36 19.78 30.88
C LYS A 21 -8.92 19.80 30.38
N LYS A 22 -8.32 18.64 30.12
CA LYS A 22 -6.97 18.51 29.54
C LYS A 22 -6.96 18.92 28.07
N ALA A 23 -7.91 18.45 27.27
CA ALA A 23 -8.07 18.81 25.87
C ALA A 23 -8.24 20.33 25.65
N LYS A 24 -9.00 21.00 26.54
CA LYS A 24 -9.12 22.47 26.54
C LYS A 24 -7.79 23.18 26.73
N LYS A 25 -6.87 22.63 27.54
CA LYS A 25 -5.53 23.20 27.71
C LYS A 25 -4.66 23.04 26.45
N LEU A 26 -4.99 22.07 25.59
CA LEU A 26 -4.37 21.86 24.28
C LEU A 26 -5.10 22.63 23.16
N GLY A 27 -6.03 23.53 23.48
CA GLY A 27 -6.71 24.40 22.52
C GLY A 27 -7.99 23.84 21.91
N LEU A 28 -8.48 22.67 22.36
CA LEU A 28 -9.71 22.07 21.84
C LEU A 28 -10.96 22.58 22.55
N GLU A 29 -12.02 22.86 21.78
CA GLU A 29 -13.34 23.11 22.34
C GLU A 29 -13.95 21.83 22.94
N ALA A 30 -14.91 21.98 23.87
CA ALA A 30 -15.52 20.83 24.56
C ALA A 30 -16.24 19.86 23.60
N SER A 31 -16.89 20.39 22.57
CA SER A 31 -17.56 19.60 21.53
C SER A 31 -16.56 18.74 20.75
N VAL A 32 -15.41 19.31 20.38
CA VAL A 32 -14.35 18.60 19.66
C VAL A 32 -13.67 17.57 20.57
N ALA A 33 -13.40 17.93 21.84
CA ALA A 33 -12.87 16.99 22.83
C ALA A 33 -13.80 15.77 23.01
N ASN A 34 -15.12 15.98 23.06
CA ASN A 34 -16.09 14.88 23.13
C ASN A 34 -16.04 13.98 21.90
N LEU A 35 -15.95 14.57 20.70
CA LEU A 35 -15.85 13.81 19.46
C LEU A 35 -14.57 12.96 19.42
N VAL A 36 -13.44 13.54 19.81
CA VAL A 36 -12.14 12.87 19.85
C VAL A 36 -12.13 11.71 20.86
N TYR A 37 -12.72 11.91 22.05
CA TYR A 37 -12.90 10.87 23.06
C TYR A 37 -13.76 9.70 22.56
N GLN A 38 -14.86 10.01 21.87
CA GLN A 38 -15.76 9.00 21.27
C GLN A 38 -15.10 8.21 20.13
N ARG A 39 -14.05 8.76 19.52
CA ARG A 39 -13.23 8.10 18.50
C ARG A 39 -12.06 7.29 19.08
N GLY A 40 -12.02 7.09 20.41
CA GLY A 40 -11.04 6.24 21.08
C GLY A 40 -9.80 6.95 21.63
N ILE A 41 -9.64 8.25 21.37
CA ILE A 41 -8.52 9.03 21.91
C ILE A 41 -8.90 9.54 23.31
N GLN A 42 -8.54 8.76 24.32
CA GLN A 42 -9.05 8.95 25.69
C GLN A 42 -7.99 9.37 26.71
N THR A 43 -6.72 9.45 26.31
CA THR A 43 -5.62 9.92 27.15
C THR A 43 -5.07 11.25 26.67
N GLU A 44 -4.42 11.99 27.57
CA GLU A 44 -3.76 13.26 27.20
C GLU A 44 -2.58 13.04 26.25
N GLU A 45 -1.89 11.91 26.40
CA GLU A 45 -0.79 11.48 25.54
C GLU A 45 -1.29 11.19 24.12
N ALA A 46 -2.25 10.27 23.97
CA ALA A 46 -2.85 9.96 22.67
C ALA A 46 -3.45 11.21 21.99
N LEU A 47 -3.96 12.17 22.77
CA LEU A 47 -4.46 13.43 22.23
C LEU A 47 -3.33 14.31 21.69
N ARG A 48 -2.20 14.41 22.39
CA ARG A 48 -1.03 15.15 21.91
C ARG A 48 -0.50 14.49 20.64
N ASP A 49 -0.33 13.17 20.66
CA ASP A 49 0.16 12.40 19.52
C ASP A 49 -0.74 12.58 18.29
N PHE A 50 -2.06 12.61 18.49
CA PHE A 50 -3.02 12.83 17.42
C PHE A 50 -2.92 14.23 16.77
N LEU A 51 -2.67 15.26 17.59
CA LEU A 51 -2.58 16.67 17.14
C LEU A 51 -1.21 16.99 16.53
N GLU A 52 -0.15 16.46 17.15
CA GLU A 52 1.26 16.71 16.84
C GLU A 52 1.97 15.38 16.51
N PRO A 53 1.56 14.66 15.44
CA PRO A 53 2.21 13.44 15.03
C PRO A 53 3.66 13.70 14.63
N SER A 54 4.54 12.76 14.98
CA SER A 54 5.98 12.76 14.73
C SER A 54 6.42 11.43 14.14
N LEU A 55 7.45 11.44 13.30
CA LEU A 55 8.08 10.21 12.79
C LEU A 55 8.74 9.39 13.91
N ASP A 56 9.11 10.01 15.03
CA ASP A 56 9.67 9.33 16.20
C ASP A 56 8.67 8.39 16.89
N GLN A 57 7.38 8.47 16.53
CA GLN A 57 6.31 7.62 17.06
C GLN A 57 6.10 6.35 16.23
N LEU A 58 6.81 6.21 15.11
CA LEU A 58 6.77 4.97 14.33
C LEU A 58 7.35 3.81 15.15
N HIS A 59 6.69 2.66 15.08
CA HIS A 59 7.11 1.43 15.77
C HIS A 59 8.39 0.86 15.15
N ASP A 60 9.12 0.08 15.93
CA ASP A 60 10.37 -0.52 15.48
C ASP A 60 10.05 -1.57 14.40
N PRO A 61 10.61 -1.48 13.18
CA PRO A 61 10.36 -2.49 12.16
C PRO A 61 10.77 -3.91 12.59
N TYR A 62 11.70 -4.05 13.54
CA TYR A 62 12.13 -5.36 14.07
C TYR A 62 11.11 -6.01 15.03
N GLU A 63 10.02 -5.32 15.38
CA GLU A 63 8.86 -5.91 16.07
C GLU A 63 7.97 -6.72 15.12
N LEU A 64 8.11 -6.54 13.80
CA LEU A 64 7.48 -7.41 12.78
C LEU A 64 8.17 -8.78 12.76
N HIS A 65 7.37 -9.84 12.58
CA HIS A 65 7.89 -11.20 12.48
C HIS A 65 8.90 -11.34 11.33
N ASP A 66 9.95 -12.13 11.57
CA ASP A 66 11.02 -12.43 10.61
C ASP A 66 11.76 -11.23 9.99
N MET A 67 11.57 -10.00 10.46
CA MET A 67 12.25 -8.81 9.90
C MET A 67 13.77 -8.97 9.90
N ASP A 68 14.37 -9.39 11.03
CA ASP A 68 15.83 -9.61 11.15
C ASP A 68 16.34 -10.69 10.18
N LYS A 69 15.57 -11.76 10.02
CA LYS A 69 15.87 -12.89 9.12
C LYS A 69 15.83 -12.44 7.66
N ALA A 70 14.82 -11.66 7.29
CA ALA A 70 14.66 -11.10 5.94
C ALA A 70 15.77 -10.09 5.62
N VAL A 71 16.04 -9.13 6.51
CA VAL A 71 17.11 -8.13 6.34
C VAL A 71 18.46 -8.81 6.17
N THR A 72 18.78 -9.80 7.01
CA THR A 72 20.03 -10.57 6.90
C THR A 72 20.14 -11.27 5.54
N ARG A 73 19.07 -11.89 5.05
CA ARG A 73 19.07 -12.62 3.77
C ARG A 73 19.19 -11.70 2.56
N ILE A 74 18.52 -10.55 2.60
CA ILE A 74 18.58 -9.53 1.55
C ILE A 74 20.00 -8.94 1.50
N ARG A 75 20.58 -8.56 2.64
CA ARG A 75 21.98 -8.08 2.70
C ARG A 75 22.96 -9.12 2.15
N GLN A 76 22.76 -10.39 2.49
CA GLN A 76 23.58 -11.48 1.95
C GLN A 76 23.44 -11.61 0.42
N ALA A 77 22.23 -11.46 -0.14
CA ALA A 77 22.03 -11.44 -1.59
C ALA A 77 22.82 -10.30 -2.25
N ILE A 78 22.74 -9.09 -1.68
CA ILE A 78 23.44 -7.91 -2.20
C ILE A 78 24.95 -8.12 -2.16
N GLU A 79 25.50 -8.59 -1.05
CA GLU A 79 26.95 -8.88 -0.92
C GLU A 79 27.45 -9.94 -1.91
N ASN A 80 26.58 -10.90 -2.26
CA ASN A 80 26.89 -11.98 -3.19
C ASN A 80 26.59 -11.64 -4.66
N TYR A 81 26.10 -10.43 -4.95
CA TYR A 81 25.62 -10.04 -6.29
C TYR A 81 24.54 -10.99 -6.84
N GLU A 82 23.69 -11.50 -5.96
CA GLU A 82 22.53 -12.31 -6.31
C GLU A 82 21.48 -11.47 -7.07
N GLN A 83 20.76 -12.10 -7.99
CA GLN A 83 19.68 -11.44 -8.72
C GLN A 83 18.39 -11.51 -7.91
N ILE A 84 17.86 -10.35 -7.54
CA ILE A 84 16.67 -10.22 -6.68
C ILE A 84 15.45 -9.87 -7.55
N LEU A 85 14.36 -10.61 -7.37
CA LEU A 85 13.05 -10.28 -7.94
C LEU A 85 12.15 -9.68 -6.86
N ILE A 86 11.70 -8.45 -7.06
CA ILE A 86 10.61 -7.85 -6.31
C ILE A 86 9.31 -8.21 -7.03
N TYR A 87 8.43 -8.93 -6.36
CA TYR A 87 7.16 -9.38 -6.92
C TYR A 87 5.99 -8.67 -6.22
N GLY A 88 5.47 -7.63 -6.86
CA GLY A 88 4.39 -6.80 -6.30
C GLY A 88 2.99 -7.29 -6.66
N ASP A 89 1.99 -6.48 -6.33
CA ASP A 89 0.62 -6.64 -6.82
C ASP A 89 0.25 -5.55 -7.86
N TYR A 90 -0.83 -5.77 -8.61
CA TYR A 90 -1.21 -4.95 -9.76
C TYR A 90 -2.00 -3.68 -9.41
N ASP A 91 -2.27 -3.42 -8.14
CA ASP A 91 -2.97 -2.22 -7.70
C ASP A 91 -2.00 -1.15 -7.17
N ALA A 92 -2.52 0.00 -6.78
CA ALA A 92 -1.71 1.13 -6.36
C ALA A 92 -0.90 0.84 -5.09
N ASP A 93 -1.36 -0.02 -4.19
CA ASP A 93 -0.59 -0.40 -3.01
C ASP A 93 0.57 -1.31 -3.43
N GLY A 94 0.31 -2.33 -4.25
CA GLY A 94 1.35 -3.19 -4.80
C GLY A 94 2.39 -2.45 -5.65
N MET A 95 1.97 -1.52 -6.51
CA MET A 95 2.84 -0.68 -7.33
C MET A 95 3.75 0.20 -6.48
N THR A 96 3.20 0.83 -5.43
CA THR A 96 3.97 1.71 -4.54
C THR A 96 4.89 0.91 -3.63
N SER A 97 4.43 -0.24 -3.12
CA SER A 97 5.24 -1.19 -2.34
C SER A 97 6.47 -1.67 -3.11
N ALA A 98 6.28 -2.07 -4.36
CA ALA A 98 7.37 -2.53 -5.22
C ALA A 98 8.36 -1.40 -5.52
N SER A 99 7.86 -0.18 -5.73
CA SER A 99 8.70 1.00 -5.96
C SER A 99 9.53 1.37 -4.72
N ILE A 100 8.94 1.29 -3.52
CA ILE A 100 9.64 1.52 -2.24
C ILE A 100 10.79 0.52 -2.04
N VAL A 101 10.53 -0.78 -2.23
CA VAL A 101 11.57 -1.80 -2.08
C VAL A 101 12.62 -1.69 -3.17
N LYS A 102 12.24 -1.39 -4.43
CA LYS A 102 13.19 -1.16 -5.53
C LYS A 102 14.19 -0.07 -5.16
N GLU A 103 13.71 1.11 -4.77
CA GLU A 103 14.58 2.23 -4.41
C GLU A 103 15.47 1.91 -3.20
N ALA A 104 14.94 1.23 -2.19
CA ALA A 104 15.74 0.84 -1.02
C ALA A 104 16.87 -0.13 -1.38
N LEU A 105 16.59 -1.12 -2.25
CA LEU A 105 17.60 -2.08 -2.70
C LEU A 105 18.63 -1.43 -3.63
N GLU A 106 18.21 -0.57 -4.55
CA GLU A 106 19.11 0.16 -5.45
C GLU A 106 20.05 1.12 -4.69
N GLN A 107 19.56 1.76 -3.62
CA GLN A 107 20.40 2.57 -2.71
C GLN A 107 21.49 1.76 -2.01
N LEU A 108 21.21 0.48 -1.70
CA LEU A 108 22.19 -0.46 -1.16
C LEU A 108 23.11 -1.07 -2.24
N GLY A 109 22.92 -0.72 -3.50
CA GLY A 109 23.72 -1.18 -4.63
C GLY A 109 23.28 -2.52 -5.21
N ALA A 110 22.05 -2.97 -4.92
CA ALA A 110 21.49 -4.17 -5.52
C ALA A 110 21.09 -3.94 -6.98
N GLU A 111 21.20 -4.97 -7.81
CA GLU A 111 20.50 -5.05 -9.09
C GLU A 111 19.23 -5.88 -8.90
N CYS A 112 18.06 -5.24 -8.94
CA CYS A 112 16.78 -5.90 -8.76
C CYS A 112 15.90 -5.77 -10.01
N GLN A 113 15.13 -6.82 -10.27
CA GLN A 113 14.03 -6.80 -11.23
C GLN A 113 12.72 -6.62 -10.47
N VAL A 114 11.81 -5.82 -11.02
CA VAL A 114 10.45 -5.69 -10.49
C VAL A 114 9.48 -6.36 -11.44
N TYR A 115 8.53 -7.09 -10.89
CA TYR A 115 7.43 -7.65 -11.65
C TYR A 115 6.11 -7.48 -10.92
N LEU A 116 5.12 -6.94 -11.62
CA LEU A 116 3.73 -6.85 -11.19
C LEU A 116 2.90 -7.84 -12.02
N PRO A 117 2.14 -8.76 -11.40
CA PRO A 117 1.39 -9.78 -12.11
C PRO A 117 0.26 -9.19 -12.95
N ASN A 118 0.05 -9.72 -14.14
CA ASN A 118 -1.10 -9.37 -14.95
C ASN A 118 -2.30 -10.23 -14.54
N ARG A 119 -3.35 -9.59 -14.02
CA ARG A 119 -4.56 -10.29 -13.53
C ARG A 119 -5.27 -11.18 -14.57
N PHE A 120 -5.04 -10.93 -15.86
CA PHE A 120 -5.69 -11.67 -16.96
C PHE A 120 -4.90 -12.91 -17.38
N THR A 121 -3.58 -12.88 -17.27
CA THR A 121 -2.71 -14.00 -17.68
C THR A 121 -2.15 -14.79 -16.51
N ASP A 122 -1.86 -14.10 -15.40
CA ASP A 122 -1.13 -14.67 -14.26
C ASP A 122 -2.05 -14.88 -13.05
N GLY A 123 -3.16 -14.14 -13.00
CA GLY A 123 -4.10 -14.16 -11.87
C GLY A 123 -3.68 -13.22 -10.75
N TYR A 124 -4.04 -13.57 -9.51
CA TYR A 124 -3.77 -12.75 -8.33
C TYR A 124 -2.69 -13.39 -7.45
N GLY A 125 -1.77 -12.57 -6.94
CA GLY A 125 -0.68 -12.99 -6.07
C GLY A 125 0.43 -13.78 -6.76
N PRO A 126 1.25 -14.53 -5.98
CA PRO A 126 2.35 -15.34 -6.50
C PRO A 126 1.91 -16.35 -7.55
N ASN A 127 2.60 -16.38 -8.69
CA ASN A 127 2.33 -17.32 -9.77
C ASN A 127 3.54 -18.24 -10.02
N ALA A 128 3.30 -19.55 -9.91
CA ALA A 128 4.33 -20.58 -10.06
C ALA A 128 5.02 -20.56 -11.44
N SER A 129 4.27 -20.30 -12.52
CA SER A 129 4.84 -20.23 -13.88
C SER A 129 5.69 -18.99 -14.07
N VAL A 130 5.29 -17.86 -13.49
CA VAL A 130 6.08 -16.62 -13.52
C VAL A 130 7.37 -16.77 -12.72
N TYR A 131 7.28 -17.30 -11.49
CA TYR A 131 8.47 -17.56 -10.67
C TYR A 131 9.45 -18.47 -11.40
N LYS A 132 8.96 -19.59 -11.93
CA LYS A 132 9.78 -20.51 -12.71
C LYS A 132 10.45 -19.83 -13.90
N TYR A 133 9.72 -18.97 -14.64
CA TYR A 133 10.28 -18.22 -15.75
C TYR A 133 11.48 -17.35 -15.30
N PHE A 134 11.30 -16.55 -14.26
CA PHE A 134 12.36 -15.67 -13.75
C PHE A 134 13.55 -16.46 -13.20
N ILE A 135 13.31 -17.55 -12.47
CA ILE A 135 14.38 -18.41 -11.93
C ILE A 135 15.18 -19.06 -13.07
N GLU A 136 14.51 -19.67 -14.05
CA GLU A 136 15.20 -20.42 -15.12
C GLU A 136 15.84 -19.52 -16.19
N ASN A 137 15.26 -18.35 -16.47
CA ASN A 137 15.65 -17.52 -17.62
C ASN A 137 16.38 -16.23 -17.22
N GLN A 138 16.16 -15.73 -16.01
CA GLN A 138 16.77 -14.49 -15.52
C GLN A 138 17.76 -14.72 -14.36
N GLY A 139 17.91 -15.98 -13.90
CA GLY A 139 18.86 -16.34 -12.87
C GLY A 139 18.52 -15.78 -11.49
N ILE A 140 17.24 -15.50 -11.23
CA ILE A 140 16.77 -15.03 -9.92
C ILE A 140 17.10 -16.06 -8.84
N SER A 141 17.70 -15.60 -7.74
CA SER A 141 18.08 -16.44 -6.59
C SER A 141 17.48 -15.97 -5.25
N LEU A 142 16.78 -14.84 -5.25
CA LEU A 142 15.96 -14.36 -4.14
C LEU A 142 14.69 -13.69 -4.69
N ILE A 143 13.53 -14.04 -4.14
CA ILE A 143 12.26 -13.36 -4.41
C ILE A 143 11.80 -12.62 -3.15
N VAL A 144 11.44 -11.36 -3.28
CA VAL A 144 10.81 -10.55 -2.24
C VAL A 144 9.42 -10.16 -2.72
N THR A 145 8.37 -10.75 -2.13
CA THR A 145 7.00 -10.33 -2.45
C THR A 145 6.64 -9.09 -1.66
N VAL A 146 5.85 -8.22 -2.29
CA VAL A 146 5.35 -7.00 -1.65
C VAL A 146 3.87 -6.89 -1.94
N ASP A 147 3.09 -6.63 -0.89
CA ASP A 147 1.62 -6.54 -0.96
C ASP A 147 0.94 -7.83 -1.48
N ASN A 148 1.61 -8.97 -1.32
CA ASN A 148 1.06 -10.29 -1.58
C ASN A 148 1.96 -11.34 -0.97
N GLY A 149 1.48 -12.59 -0.94
CA GLY A 149 2.32 -13.76 -0.69
C GLY A 149 1.80 -14.70 0.38
N VAL A 150 1.02 -14.21 1.36
CA VAL A 150 0.58 -15.08 2.49
C VAL A 150 -0.32 -16.23 2.07
N ALA A 151 -0.94 -16.16 0.90
CA ALA A 151 -1.73 -17.25 0.31
C ALA A 151 -0.97 -18.07 -0.76
N GLY A 152 0.25 -17.68 -1.14
CA GLY A 152 0.99 -18.13 -2.32
C GLY A 152 1.69 -19.49 -2.23
N HIS A 153 1.12 -20.46 -1.52
CA HIS A 153 1.73 -21.76 -1.18
C HIS A 153 2.43 -22.45 -2.35
N GLU A 154 1.71 -22.68 -3.45
CA GLU A 154 2.22 -23.42 -4.61
C GLU A 154 3.44 -22.75 -5.25
N ALA A 155 3.39 -21.43 -5.43
CA ALA A 155 4.47 -20.67 -6.05
C ALA A 155 5.71 -20.61 -5.14
N ILE A 156 5.50 -20.40 -3.84
CA ILE A 156 6.57 -20.33 -2.83
C ILE A 156 7.26 -21.69 -2.67
N GLU A 157 6.49 -22.78 -2.58
CA GLU A 157 7.03 -24.15 -2.52
C GLU A 157 7.85 -24.47 -3.77
N LEU A 158 7.35 -24.10 -4.96
CA LEU A 158 8.07 -24.29 -6.20
C LEU A 158 9.42 -23.57 -6.20
N ALA A 159 9.45 -22.26 -5.89
CA ALA A 159 10.68 -21.48 -5.88
C ALA A 159 11.73 -22.08 -4.91
N GLN A 160 11.32 -22.43 -3.70
CA GLN A 160 12.25 -23.01 -2.72
C GLN A 160 12.70 -24.42 -3.09
N SER A 161 11.86 -25.22 -3.72
CA SER A 161 12.27 -26.52 -4.28
C SER A 161 13.34 -26.39 -5.38
N MET A 162 13.41 -25.22 -6.02
CA MET A 162 14.42 -24.85 -7.01
C MET A 162 15.65 -24.17 -6.37
N GLY A 163 15.70 -24.05 -5.04
CA GLY A 163 16.81 -23.44 -4.30
C GLY A 163 16.76 -21.91 -4.26
N VAL A 164 15.59 -21.31 -4.47
CA VAL A 164 15.37 -19.86 -4.43
C VAL A 164 14.57 -19.51 -3.20
N ASP A 165 15.15 -18.71 -2.32
CA ASP A 165 14.47 -18.25 -1.12
C ASP A 165 13.37 -17.24 -1.48
N VAL A 166 12.26 -17.29 -0.75
CA VAL A 166 11.16 -16.32 -0.90
C VAL A 166 10.91 -15.63 0.43
N ILE A 167 11.00 -14.30 0.43
CA ILE A 167 10.65 -13.43 1.55
C ILE A 167 9.28 -12.83 1.24
N VAL A 168 8.32 -13.02 2.12
CA VAL A 168 6.97 -12.48 1.98
C VAL A 168 6.83 -11.19 2.78
N THR A 169 6.39 -10.11 2.13
CA THR A 169 5.91 -8.90 2.81
C THR A 169 4.49 -8.59 2.35
N ASP A 170 3.57 -8.59 3.30
CA ASP A 170 2.13 -8.58 2.99
C ASP A 170 1.35 -8.04 4.19
N HIS A 171 0.08 -7.70 3.97
CA HIS A 171 -0.85 -7.20 4.97
C HIS A 171 -2.27 -7.77 4.84
N HIS A 172 -2.52 -8.58 3.80
CA HIS A 172 -3.81 -9.22 3.55
C HIS A 172 -4.23 -10.18 4.67
N SER A 173 -5.54 -10.49 4.74
CA SER A 173 -6.04 -11.46 5.72
C SER A 173 -5.31 -12.81 5.60
N MET A 174 -4.71 -13.24 6.72
CA MET A 174 -3.90 -14.46 6.73
C MET A 174 -4.77 -15.72 6.61
N PRO A 175 -4.35 -16.72 5.81
CA PRO A 175 -4.97 -18.04 5.81
C PRO A 175 -4.69 -18.82 7.09
N GLU A 176 -5.44 -19.91 7.33
CA GLU A 176 -5.24 -20.80 8.49
C GLU A 176 -3.86 -21.47 8.50
N VAL A 177 -3.29 -21.72 7.31
CA VAL A 177 -1.97 -22.28 7.12
C VAL A 177 -1.18 -21.29 6.29
N LEU A 178 -0.01 -20.90 6.81
CA LEU A 178 0.93 -20.02 6.11
C LEU A 178 1.85 -20.85 5.20
N PRO A 179 2.33 -20.27 4.08
CA PRO A 179 3.33 -20.91 3.24
C PRO A 179 4.64 -21.08 4.02
N ASP A 180 5.41 -22.11 3.70
CA ASP A 180 6.72 -22.36 4.31
C ASP A 180 7.79 -21.43 3.71
N ALA A 181 7.56 -20.12 3.67
CA ALA A 181 8.48 -19.15 3.07
C ALA A 181 9.77 -19.00 3.90
N TYR A 182 10.86 -18.53 3.27
CA TYR A 182 12.10 -18.25 3.99
C TYR A 182 11.88 -17.21 5.09
N ALA A 183 11.05 -16.20 4.86
CA ALA A 183 10.64 -15.23 5.88
C ALA A 183 9.23 -14.71 5.59
N ILE A 184 8.44 -14.41 6.63
CA ILE A 184 7.12 -13.76 6.49
C ILE A 184 7.05 -12.53 7.39
N ILE A 185 7.05 -11.35 6.76
CA ILE A 185 6.84 -10.06 7.40
C ILE A 185 5.37 -9.68 7.21
N HIS A 186 4.61 -9.71 8.30
CA HIS A 186 3.19 -9.39 8.29
C HIS A 186 2.76 -8.74 9.62
N PRO A 187 2.04 -7.61 9.62
CA PRO A 187 1.60 -6.94 10.85
C PRO A 187 0.71 -7.81 11.74
N GLU A 188 -0.15 -8.62 11.13
CA GLU A 188 -1.05 -9.53 11.85
C GLU A 188 -0.40 -10.89 12.20
N HIS A 189 0.87 -11.15 11.86
CA HIS A 189 1.48 -12.48 12.06
C HIS A 189 1.27 -12.99 13.50
N PRO A 190 0.85 -14.26 13.72
CA PRO A 190 0.47 -14.72 15.06
C PRO A 190 1.62 -14.73 16.07
N GLU A 191 2.86 -14.73 15.58
CA GLU A 191 4.09 -14.67 16.36
C GLU A 191 4.76 -13.28 16.35
N ALA A 192 4.15 -12.25 15.74
CA ALA A 192 4.63 -10.88 15.84
C ALA A 192 4.16 -10.22 17.15
N ASP A 193 4.98 -9.32 17.70
CA ASP A 193 4.61 -8.41 18.80
C ASP A 193 4.42 -6.98 18.27
N TYR A 194 4.07 -6.86 16.98
CA TYR A 194 3.96 -5.57 16.31
C TYR A 194 2.74 -4.80 16.80
N PRO A 195 2.89 -3.55 17.30
CA PRO A 195 1.79 -2.87 17.97
C PRO A 195 0.62 -2.46 17.06
N PHE A 196 0.86 -2.29 15.75
CA PHE A 196 -0.13 -1.78 14.81
C PHE A 196 -0.39 -2.72 13.62
N GLN A 197 -1.54 -3.38 13.64
CA GLN A 197 -1.88 -4.47 12.70
C GLN A 197 -2.43 -4.01 11.35
N HIS A 198 -2.67 -2.72 11.14
CA HIS A 198 -3.42 -2.22 9.98
C HIS A 198 -2.57 -1.50 8.94
N LEU A 199 -1.26 -1.73 8.90
CA LEU A 199 -0.42 -1.22 7.81
C LEU A 199 -0.97 -1.70 6.47
N ALA A 200 -0.88 -0.84 5.45
CA ALA A 200 -1.01 -1.24 4.05
C ALA A 200 0.25 -2.00 3.60
N GLY A 201 0.19 -2.68 2.44
CA GLY A 201 1.36 -3.33 1.83
C GLY A 201 2.53 -2.36 1.69
N CYS A 202 2.29 -1.12 1.26
CA CYS A 202 3.34 -0.11 1.13
C CYS A 202 3.91 0.34 2.48
N GLY A 203 3.11 0.25 3.54
CA GLY A 203 3.56 0.48 4.92
C GLY A 203 4.50 -0.61 5.40
N VAL A 204 4.20 -1.89 5.10
CA VAL A 204 5.09 -3.02 5.39
C VAL A 204 6.39 -2.93 4.57
N ALA A 205 6.28 -2.61 3.28
CA ALA A 205 7.43 -2.35 2.42
C ALA A 205 8.31 -1.20 2.94
N PHE A 206 7.70 -0.13 3.44
CA PHE A 206 8.41 0.99 4.07
C PHE A 206 9.14 0.60 5.35
N LYS A 207 8.55 -0.29 6.16
CA LYS A 207 9.21 -0.85 7.35
C LYS A 207 10.41 -1.72 6.98
N LEU A 208 10.28 -2.54 5.95
CA LEU A 208 11.41 -3.29 5.39
C LEU A 208 12.53 -2.35 4.90
N ALA A 209 12.18 -1.32 4.13
CA ALA A 209 13.13 -0.31 3.66
C ALA A 209 13.84 0.41 4.82
N THR A 210 13.09 0.78 5.87
CA THR A 210 13.61 1.41 7.10
C THR A 210 14.61 0.48 7.80
N ALA A 211 14.30 -0.81 7.92
CA ALA A 211 15.20 -1.79 8.55
C ALA A 211 16.46 -2.04 7.72
N LEU A 212 16.34 -2.10 6.38
CA LEU A 212 17.44 -2.31 5.46
C LEU A 212 18.43 -1.13 5.45
N LEU A 213 17.91 0.09 5.41
CA LEU A 213 18.68 1.34 5.34
C LEU A 213 19.07 1.89 6.73
N GLU A 214 18.53 1.31 7.81
CA GLU A 214 18.74 1.70 9.20
C GLU A 214 18.32 3.16 9.51
N GLU A 215 17.45 3.73 8.68
CA GLU A 215 16.89 5.07 8.85
C GLU A 215 15.52 5.23 8.16
N VAL A 216 14.72 6.18 8.64
CA VAL A 216 13.42 6.51 8.06
C VAL A 216 13.62 7.39 6.82
N GLN A 217 13.33 6.84 5.63
CA GLN A 217 13.46 7.55 4.35
C GLN A 217 12.24 8.44 4.07
N VAL A 218 12.34 9.74 4.39
CA VAL A 218 11.22 10.68 4.26
C VAL A 218 10.77 10.82 2.80
N GLU A 219 11.70 10.70 1.86
CA GLU A 219 11.49 10.83 0.41
C GLU A 219 10.60 9.71 -0.16
N LEU A 220 10.46 8.57 0.53
CA LEU A 220 9.59 7.47 0.12
C LEU A 220 8.14 7.64 0.60
N LEU A 221 7.88 8.60 1.49
CA LEU A 221 6.55 8.75 2.12
C LEU A 221 5.47 9.19 1.14
N ASP A 222 5.81 9.78 -0.01
CA ASP A 222 4.81 10.09 -1.03
C ASP A 222 4.19 8.82 -1.63
N LEU A 223 5.00 7.79 -1.89
CA LEU A 223 4.54 6.45 -2.29
C LEU A 223 3.71 5.79 -1.19
N VAL A 224 4.17 5.85 0.06
CA VAL A 224 3.45 5.29 1.21
C VAL A 224 2.07 5.93 1.36
N ALA A 225 1.96 7.25 1.20
CA ALA A 225 0.67 7.93 1.25
C ALA A 225 -0.26 7.48 0.12
N ILE A 226 0.26 7.33 -1.10
CA ILE A 226 -0.54 6.87 -2.25
C ILE A 226 -1.10 5.46 -1.99
N GLY A 227 -0.24 4.49 -1.65
CA GLY A 227 -0.67 3.11 -1.42
C GLY A 227 -1.64 3.00 -0.24
N THR A 228 -1.30 3.60 0.90
CA THR A 228 -2.13 3.55 2.13
C THR A 228 -3.53 4.13 1.90
N ILE A 229 -3.66 5.25 1.18
CA ILE A 229 -4.96 5.85 0.87
C ILE A 229 -5.71 5.02 -0.18
N ALA A 230 -4.99 4.48 -1.17
CA ALA A 230 -5.59 3.67 -2.24
C ALA A 230 -6.22 2.38 -1.71
N ASP A 231 -5.58 1.76 -0.72
CA ASP A 231 -6.02 0.50 -0.13
C ASP A 231 -7.11 0.68 0.95
N MET A 232 -7.40 1.93 1.33
CA MET A 232 -8.47 2.28 2.26
C MET A 232 -8.31 1.64 3.65
N VAL A 233 -7.08 1.37 4.08
CA VAL A 233 -6.77 0.92 5.45
C VAL A 233 -7.05 2.02 6.49
N SER A 234 -7.07 1.64 7.76
CA SER A 234 -7.35 2.57 8.85
C SER A 234 -6.29 3.68 8.93
N LEU A 235 -6.72 4.95 8.81
CA LEU A 235 -5.87 6.13 9.04
C LEU A 235 -5.76 6.48 10.53
N THR A 236 -5.27 5.51 11.29
CA THR A 236 -4.98 5.58 12.72
C THR A 236 -3.52 5.22 12.96
N ASP A 237 -3.01 5.60 14.14
CA ASP A 237 -1.65 5.25 14.55
C ASP A 237 -0.60 5.59 13.46
N GLU A 238 0.31 4.67 13.14
CA GLU A 238 1.36 4.86 12.14
C GLU A 238 0.87 5.25 10.76
N ASN A 239 -0.20 4.64 10.24
CA ASN A 239 -0.74 5.03 8.92
C ASN A 239 -1.11 6.51 8.88
N ARG A 240 -1.63 7.06 9.99
CA ARG A 240 -1.95 8.49 10.08
C ARG A 240 -0.69 9.35 10.04
N ILE A 241 0.37 8.94 10.73
CA ILE A 241 1.65 9.63 10.73
C ILE A 241 2.24 9.60 9.31
N LEU A 242 2.37 8.41 8.74
CA LEU A 242 2.92 8.16 7.40
C LEU A 242 2.16 8.95 6.34
N VAL A 243 0.83 8.90 6.33
CA VAL A 243 0.00 9.63 5.35
C VAL A 243 0.12 11.15 5.55
N LYS A 244 0.15 11.67 6.78
CA LYS A 244 0.27 13.12 7.00
C LYS A 244 1.61 13.67 6.49
N TYR A 245 2.71 12.98 6.78
CA TYR A 245 4.02 13.38 6.26
C TYR A 245 4.11 13.12 4.75
N GLY A 246 3.62 11.98 4.29
CA GLY A 246 3.60 11.59 2.89
C GLY A 246 2.80 12.52 1.99
N LEU A 247 1.64 13.02 2.43
CA LEU A 247 0.91 14.08 1.71
C LEU A 247 1.72 15.38 1.63
N SER A 248 2.51 15.69 2.65
CA SER A 248 3.39 16.88 2.63
C SER A 248 4.54 16.72 1.64
N VAL A 249 5.10 15.50 1.54
CA VAL A 249 6.11 15.14 0.52
C VAL A 249 5.49 15.14 -0.87
N LEU A 250 4.32 14.54 -1.04
CA LEU A 250 3.61 14.42 -2.32
C LEU A 250 3.29 15.80 -2.94
N LYS A 251 2.89 16.78 -2.12
CA LYS A 251 2.71 18.19 -2.55
C LYS A 251 3.96 18.83 -3.15
N ASN A 252 5.13 18.29 -2.86
CA ASN A 252 6.43 18.77 -3.31
C ASN A 252 7.24 17.64 -3.95
N THR A 253 6.56 16.61 -4.49
CA THR A 253 7.23 15.40 -4.96
C THR A 253 8.27 15.73 -6.04
N GLN A 254 9.41 15.06 -5.98
CA GLN A 254 10.45 15.15 -7.01
C GLN A 254 10.33 14.04 -8.05
N ARG A 255 9.30 13.18 -7.93
CA ARG A 255 9.05 12.08 -8.86
C ARG A 255 8.50 12.62 -10.17
N ILE A 256 9.31 12.57 -11.22
CA ILE A 256 9.00 13.13 -12.54
C ILE A 256 7.68 12.57 -13.09
N GLY A 257 7.47 11.26 -12.98
CA GLY A 257 6.21 10.65 -13.45
C GLY A 257 4.97 11.08 -12.68
N LEU A 258 5.07 11.34 -11.36
CA LEU A 258 3.94 11.92 -10.62
C LEU A 258 3.67 13.36 -11.04
N GLN A 259 4.70 14.17 -11.27
CA GLN A 259 4.55 15.53 -11.78
C GLN A 259 3.87 15.55 -13.16
N GLU A 260 4.27 14.66 -14.08
CA GLU A 260 3.61 14.52 -15.38
C GLU A 260 2.16 14.05 -15.26
N LEU A 261 1.89 13.07 -14.37
CA LEU A 261 0.54 12.61 -14.09
C LEU A 261 -0.34 13.75 -13.56
N PHE A 262 0.19 14.59 -12.66
CA PHE A 262 -0.53 15.76 -12.14
C PHE A 262 -0.86 16.77 -13.23
N LYS A 263 0.11 17.11 -14.09
CA LYS A 263 -0.10 18.01 -15.24
C LYS A 263 -1.21 17.51 -16.16
N ILE A 264 -1.19 16.23 -16.50
CA ILE A 264 -2.19 15.61 -17.39
C ILE A 264 -3.56 15.52 -16.71
N ALA A 265 -3.59 15.21 -15.43
CA ALA A 265 -4.81 15.09 -14.64
C ALA A 265 -5.43 16.45 -14.26
N GLY A 266 -4.69 17.55 -14.41
CA GLY A 266 -5.10 18.87 -13.95
C GLY A 266 -5.05 19.03 -12.42
N ILE A 267 -4.26 18.20 -11.73
CA ILE A 267 -4.09 18.24 -10.28
C ILE A 267 -3.14 19.40 -9.93
N GLN A 268 -3.53 20.22 -8.96
CA GLN A 268 -2.67 21.27 -8.40
C GLN A 268 -1.85 20.70 -7.25
N GLU A 269 -0.53 20.63 -7.41
CA GLU A 269 0.41 20.02 -6.45
C GLU A 269 0.23 20.54 -5.03
N ASN A 270 0.11 21.86 -4.86
CA ASN A 270 -0.02 22.51 -3.56
C ASN A 270 -1.36 22.24 -2.84
N GLU A 271 -2.34 21.68 -3.54
CA GLU A 271 -3.68 21.37 -3.03
C GLU A 271 -3.91 19.87 -2.81
N VAL A 272 -2.92 19.02 -3.09
CA VAL A 272 -3.04 17.56 -2.93
C VAL A 272 -3.41 17.17 -1.50
N ASP A 273 -4.47 16.41 -1.34
CA ASP A 273 -4.96 15.87 -0.08
C ASP A 273 -5.39 14.41 -0.24
N GLU A 274 -5.96 13.81 0.80
CA GLU A 274 -6.41 12.42 0.75
C GLU A 274 -7.52 12.19 -0.29
N GLU A 275 -8.37 13.18 -0.55
CA GLU A 275 -9.41 13.10 -1.57
C GLU A 275 -8.78 13.10 -2.98
N THR A 276 -7.78 13.95 -3.21
CA THR A 276 -7.01 13.98 -4.45
C THR A 276 -6.34 12.64 -4.72
N VAL A 277 -5.72 12.04 -3.69
CA VAL A 277 -5.12 10.71 -3.81
C VAL A 277 -6.18 9.66 -4.12
N GLY A 278 -7.22 9.54 -3.29
CA GLY A 278 -8.24 8.49 -3.39
C GLY A 278 -9.11 8.56 -4.64
N PHE A 279 -9.38 9.76 -5.16
CA PHE A 279 -10.29 9.95 -6.30
C PHE A 279 -9.62 10.33 -7.61
N GLN A 280 -8.36 10.77 -7.60
CA GLN A 280 -7.67 11.19 -8.81
C GLN A 280 -6.39 10.39 -9.10
N ILE A 281 -5.53 10.17 -8.10
CA ILE A 281 -4.22 9.51 -8.31
C ILE A 281 -4.39 7.99 -8.31
N ALA A 282 -4.87 7.42 -7.20
CA ALA A 282 -5.03 5.97 -7.05
C ALA A 282 -5.91 5.35 -8.15
N PRO A 283 -7.04 5.95 -8.59
CA PRO A 283 -7.84 5.36 -9.65
C PRO A 283 -7.16 5.34 -11.03
N ARG A 284 -6.17 6.21 -11.26
CA ARG A 284 -5.36 6.22 -12.48
C ARG A 284 -4.34 5.10 -12.46
N LEU A 285 -3.57 4.95 -11.37
CA LEU A 285 -2.64 3.82 -11.20
C LEU A 285 -3.37 2.48 -11.32
N ASN A 286 -4.47 2.34 -10.58
CA ASN A 286 -5.34 1.15 -10.62
C ASN A 286 -5.97 0.87 -11.98
N ALA A 287 -6.01 1.82 -12.91
CA ALA A 287 -6.56 1.57 -14.23
C ALA A 287 -5.68 0.61 -15.04
N LEU A 288 -4.35 0.61 -14.81
CA LEU A 288 -3.43 -0.32 -15.46
C LEU A 288 -3.75 -1.76 -15.03
N GLY A 289 -3.66 -2.06 -13.74
CA GLY A 289 -3.96 -3.40 -13.24
C GLY A 289 -5.38 -3.88 -13.53
N ARG A 290 -6.33 -2.97 -13.82
CA ARG A 290 -7.70 -3.34 -14.20
C ARG A 290 -7.89 -3.64 -15.68
N LEU A 291 -7.06 -3.11 -16.57
CA LEU A 291 -7.31 -3.14 -18.02
C LEU A 291 -6.12 -3.61 -18.87
N ASP A 292 -4.91 -3.64 -18.34
CA ASP A 292 -3.70 -3.90 -19.11
C ASP A 292 -2.52 -4.35 -18.22
N ASP A 293 -1.30 -4.33 -18.76
CA ASP A 293 -0.05 -4.54 -18.04
C ASP A 293 0.19 -3.46 -16.95
N PRO A 294 0.35 -3.84 -15.66
CA PRO A 294 0.66 -2.91 -14.57
C PRO A 294 2.13 -2.46 -14.51
N ASN A 295 3.07 -3.15 -15.14
CA ASN A 295 4.51 -2.91 -14.98
C ASN A 295 4.98 -1.48 -15.36
N PRO A 296 4.39 -0.77 -16.34
CA PRO A 296 4.75 0.64 -16.60
C PRO A 296 4.58 1.57 -15.40
N ALA A 297 3.77 1.21 -14.39
CA ALA A 297 3.65 1.99 -13.17
C ALA A 297 4.97 2.13 -12.41
N ILE A 298 5.86 1.13 -12.48
CA ILE A 298 7.14 1.17 -11.79
C ILE A 298 8.04 2.26 -12.39
N GLU A 299 8.10 2.37 -13.72
CA GLU A 299 8.87 3.43 -14.39
C GLU A 299 8.22 4.81 -14.20
N LEU A 300 6.89 4.90 -14.10
CA LEU A 300 6.24 6.15 -13.70
C LEU A 300 6.68 6.61 -12.30
N LEU A 301 6.72 5.67 -11.34
CA LEU A 301 6.96 5.99 -9.93
C LEU A 301 8.44 6.19 -9.61
N THR A 302 9.34 5.52 -10.33
CA THR A 302 10.78 5.45 -10.00
C THR A 302 11.71 5.97 -11.11
N GLY A 303 11.21 6.19 -12.32
CA GLY A 303 12.00 6.57 -13.48
C GLY A 303 12.46 8.04 -13.47
N PHE A 304 13.54 8.31 -14.23
CA PHE A 304 14.19 9.63 -14.30
C PHE A 304 14.11 10.30 -15.69
N ASP A 305 13.58 9.62 -16.70
CA ASP A 305 13.45 10.17 -18.05
C ASP A 305 12.12 10.91 -18.20
N GLU A 306 12.17 12.22 -18.50
CA GLU A 306 10.99 13.07 -18.60
C GLU A 306 10.06 12.70 -19.77
N ASP A 307 10.62 12.29 -20.91
CA ASP A 307 9.84 11.95 -22.10
C ASP A 307 9.13 10.61 -21.88
N GLU A 308 9.83 9.61 -21.35
CA GLU A 308 9.25 8.31 -20.99
C GLU A 308 8.19 8.45 -19.90
N ALA A 309 8.48 9.20 -18.82
CA ALA A 309 7.53 9.45 -17.74
C ALA A 309 6.24 10.11 -18.25
N ARG A 310 6.35 11.06 -19.18
CA ARG A 310 5.21 11.70 -19.82
C ARG A 310 4.38 10.74 -20.67
N ASP A 311 5.03 9.90 -21.47
CA ASP A 311 4.35 8.91 -22.31
C ASP A 311 3.59 7.88 -21.46
N ILE A 312 4.21 7.40 -20.37
CA ILE A 312 3.56 6.50 -19.42
C ILE A 312 2.38 7.20 -18.72
N ALA A 313 2.54 8.44 -18.27
CA ALA A 313 1.46 9.20 -17.63
C ALA A 313 0.26 9.43 -18.57
N LEU A 314 0.51 9.70 -19.86
CA LEU A 314 -0.54 9.82 -20.89
C LEU A 314 -1.27 8.49 -21.08
N MET A 315 -0.54 7.39 -21.18
CA MET A 315 -1.08 6.04 -21.31
C MET A 315 -1.97 5.68 -20.11
N ILE A 316 -1.49 5.92 -18.88
CA ILE A 316 -2.24 5.71 -17.64
C ILE A 316 -3.52 6.53 -17.62
N ASN A 317 -3.46 7.80 -18.00
CA ASN A 317 -4.65 8.64 -18.04
C ASN A 317 -5.67 8.15 -19.08
N GLN A 318 -5.21 7.69 -20.25
CA GLN A 318 -6.09 7.12 -21.26
C GLN A 318 -6.78 5.84 -20.75
N LYS A 319 -6.04 4.94 -20.10
CA LYS A 319 -6.60 3.73 -19.47
C LYS A 319 -7.61 4.07 -18.39
N ASN A 320 -7.38 5.12 -17.62
CA ASN A 320 -8.34 5.58 -16.62
C ASN A 320 -9.66 6.05 -17.24
N GLU A 321 -9.62 6.81 -18.35
CA GLU A 321 -10.84 7.21 -19.05
C GLU A 321 -11.57 6.02 -19.67
N GLU A 322 -10.84 5.09 -20.30
CA GLU A 322 -11.41 3.82 -20.79
C GLU A 322 -12.10 3.03 -19.66
N ARG A 323 -11.43 2.92 -18.51
CA ARG A 323 -11.97 2.25 -17.32
C ARG A 323 -13.28 2.89 -16.85
N LYS A 324 -13.36 4.22 -16.84
CA LYS A 324 -14.59 4.95 -16.45
C LYS A 324 -15.73 4.66 -17.43
N GLU A 325 -15.47 4.64 -18.73
CA GLU A 325 -16.47 4.31 -19.75
C GLU A 325 -17.01 2.89 -19.58
N ILE A 326 -16.11 1.91 -19.39
CA ILE A 326 -16.48 0.51 -19.15
C ILE A 326 -17.32 0.38 -17.88
N VAL A 327 -16.89 0.99 -16.77
CA VAL A 327 -17.63 0.94 -15.49
C VAL A 327 -19.01 1.58 -15.63
N GLN A 328 -19.13 2.71 -16.31
CA GLN A 328 -20.42 3.37 -16.53
C GLN A 328 -21.38 2.48 -17.33
N LYS A 329 -20.88 1.84 -18.39
CA LYS A 329 -21.68 0.89 -19.19
C LYS A 329 -22.17 -0.29 -18.35
N ILE A 330 -21.26 -0.94 -17.60
CA ILE A 330 -21.60 -2.07 -16.72
C ILE A 330 -22.62 -1.63 -15.66
N TYR A 331 -22.45 -0.46 -15.07
CA TYR A 331 -23.38 0.10 -14.08
C TYR A 331 -24.77 0.31 -14.66
N ASP A 332 -24.88 0.91 -15.85
CA ASP A 332 -26.17 1.15 -16.49
C ASP A 332 -26.88 -0.16 -16.86
N GLU A 333 -26.14 -1.18 -17.31
CA GLU A 333 -26.66 -2.52 -17.55
C GLU A 333 -27.14 -3.17 -16.23
N ALA A 334 -26.28 -3.21 -15.21
CA ALA A 334 -26.57 -3.79 -13.91
C ALA A 334 -27.82 -3.17 -13.26
N LYS A 335 -27.97 -1.84 -13.37
CA LYS A 335 -29.13 -1.10 -12.85
C LYS A 335 -30.47 -1.58 -13.43
N THR A 336 -30.49 -2.07 -14.68
CA THR A 336 -31.71 -2.62 -15.29
C THR A 336 -32.05 -4.03 -14.81
N MET A 337 -31.08 -4.73 -14.23
CA MET A 337 -31.21 -6.12 -13.76
C MET A 337 -31.61 -6.20 -12.28
N VAL A 338 -31.49 -5.11 -11.52
CA VAL A 338 -31.79 -5.07 -10.09
C VAL A 338 -33.28 -5.34 -9.82
N ASP A 339 -33.54 -6.29 -8.92
CA ASP A 339 -34.87 -6.62 -8.41
C ASP A 339 -34.99 -6.14 -6.94
N PRO A 340 -35.75 -5.06 -6.67
CA PRO A 340 -35.89 -4.51 -5.32
C PRO A 340 -36.49 -5.46 -4.28
N ASP A 341 -37.17 -6.53 -4.70
CA ASP A 341 -37.75 -7.52 -3.79
C ASP A 341 -36.70 -8.53 -3.29
N ASN A 342 -35.55 -8.62 -3.95
CA ASN A 342 -34.45 -9.49 -3.53
C ASN A 342 -33.55 -8.80 -2.49
N PRO A 343 -33.30 -9.43 -1.32
CA PRO A 343 -32.41 -8.87 -0.30
C PRO A 343 -30.94 -8.86 -0.73
N VAL A 344 -30.56 -9.68 -1.72
CA VAL A 344 -29.22 -9.77 -2.31
C VAL A 344 -29.35 -9.80 -3.83
N GLN A 345 -28.56 -8.98 -4.53
CA GLN A 345 -28.57 -8.90 -5.99
C GLN A 345 -27.42 -9.74 -6.56
N VAL A 346 -27.76 -10.82 -7.27
CA VAL A 346 -26.80 -11.61 -8.04
C VAL A 346 -27.11 -11.36 -9.51
N LEU A 347 -26.26 -10.57 -10.16
CA LEU A 347 -26.41 -10.14 -11.55
C LEU A 347 -25.42 -10.93 -12.40
N ALA A 348 -25.88 -11.50 -13.52
CA ALA A 348 -25.08 -12.38 -14.37
C ALA A 348 -25.36 -12.13 -15.86
#